data_AF-A0A0Q1BMC3-F1
#
_entry.id   AF-A0A0Q1BMC3-F1
#
_cell.length_a   1.000
_cell.length_b   1.000
_cell.length_c   1.000
_cell.angle_alpha   90.00
_cell.angle_beta   90.00
_cell.angle_gamma   90.00
#
_symmetry.space_group_name_H-M   'P 1'
#
loop_
_entity.id
_entity.type
_entity.pdbx_description
1 polymer ?
#
loop_
_entity_poly.entity_id
_entity_poly.type
_entity_poly.pdbx_seq_one_letter_code
_entity_poly.pdbx_strand_id
1 'polypeptide(L)'
;MKITVYNAKGGAGKTPIAANIALDHDYAIGTNEAYHVYDSFIIDERLLALDLSESFPMIPDDIDIVFDLAGTISDSSHSITSAIIQSDLIIVPIYNEVKSLAGGIGTLNEISNIPEFKGKVLVVATKLSKERKEHFKKGEWHKSNDYKNVLAAGSKFWVRL
;
A
#
# COMPACT_ATOMS: atom_id res chain seq x y z
N MET A 1 -13.35 7.72 -4.51
CA MET A 1 -12.51 6.51 -4.41
C MET A 1 -11.36 6.78 -3.44
N LYS A 2 -11.22 5.92 -2.45
CA LYS A 2 -10.24 6.05 -1.37
C LYS A 2 -9.30 4.85 -1.40
N ILE A 3 -8.01 5.09 -1.63
CA ILE A 3 -7.02 4.02 -1.79
C ILE A 3 -5.99 4.14 -0.69
N THR A 4 -5.68 3.07 0.04
CA THR A 4 -4.54 3.03 0.94
C THR A 4 -3.41 2.24 0.30
N VAL A 5 -2.19 2.77 0.30
CA VAL A 5 -0.97 2.03 -0.01
C VAL A 5 -0.21 1.78 1.28
N TYR A 6 -0.18 0.54 1.75
CA TYR A 6 0.33 0.21 3.08
C TYR A 6 1.12 -1.10 3.10
N ASN A 7 2.28 -1.06 3.75
CA ASN A 7 3.03 -2.21 4.21
C ASN A 7 3.85 -1.76 5.43
N ALA A 8 3.73 -2.47 6.54
CA ALA A 8 4.50 -2.22 7.75
C ALA A 8 6.02 -2.21 7.49
N LYS A 9 6.47 -2.96 6.48
CA LYS A 9 7.85 -2.94 6.03
C LYS A 9 8.11 -1.79 5.06
N GLY A 10 8.97 -0.86 5.51
CA GLY A 10 9.51 0.20 4.66
C GLY A 10 10.27 -0.32 3.43
N GLY A 11 10.26 0.48 2.36
CA GLY A 11 11.00 0.22 1.14
C GLY A 11 10.31 -0.70 0.13
N ALA A 12 9.09 -1.19 0.39
CA ALA A 12 8.38 -2.07 -0.55
C ALA A 12 7.84 -1.36 -1.81
N GLY A 13 7.87 -0.02 -1.85
CA GLY A 13 7.42 0.77 -3.00
C GLY A 13 6.11 1.53 -2.79
N LYS A 14 5.73 1.83 -1.54
CA LYS A 14 4.48 2.54 -1.20
C LYS A 14 4.39 3.92 -1.85
N THR A 15 5.36 4.78 -1.54
CA THR A 15 5.41 6.17 -1.99
C THR A 15 5.42 6.32 -3.51
N PRO A 16 6.23 5.56 -4.29
CA PRO A 16 6.11 5.63 -5.76
C PRO A 16 4.74 5.20 -6.27
N ILE A 17 4.11 4.17 -5.69
CA ILE A 17 2.77 3.74 -6.11
C ILE A 17 1.74 4.83 -5.79
N ALA A 18 1.73 5.35 -4.56
CA ALA A 18 0.82 6.41 -4.14
C ALA A 18 0.99 7.68 -4.97
N ALA A 19 2.22 8.14 -5.17
CA ALA A 19 2.52 9.30 -5.99
C ALA A 19 2.03 9.16 -7.43
N ASN A 20 2.26 8.02 -8.09
CA ASN A 20 1.78 7.81 -9.46
C ASN A 20 0.25 7.78 -9.53
N ILE A 21 -0.44 7.15 -8.57
CA ILE A 21 -1.92 7.18 -8.51
C ILE A 21 -2.41 8.64 -8.39
N ALA A 22 -1.82 9.42 -7.47
CA ALA A 22 -2.22 10.80 -7.25
C ALA A 22 -1.99 11.69 -8.48
N LEU A 23 -0.85 11.52 -9.17
CA LEU A 23 -0.49 12.31 -10.33
C LEU A 23 -1.30 11.92 -11.58
N ASP A 24 -1.49 10.61 -11.82
CA ASP A 24 -2.19 10.12 -13.01
C ASP A 24 -3.71 10.40 -12.96
N HIS A 25 -4.29 10.44 -11.76
CA HIS A 25 -5.73 10.59 -11.56
C HIS A 25 -6.16 11.89 -10.90
N ASP A 26 -5.22 12.77 -10.59
CA ASP A 26 -5.49 14.03 -9.89
C ASP A 26 -6.06 13.87 -8.47
N TYR A 27 -5.72 12.78 -7.77
CA TYR A 27 -6.20 12.51 -6.41
C TYR A 27 -5.46 13.32 -5.34
N ALA A 28 -6.11 13.59 -4.21
CA ALA A 28 -5.44 14.06 -3.01
C ALA A 28 -4.50 12.99 -2.43
N ILE A 29 -3.57 13.40 -1.57
CA ILE A 29 -2.66 12.52 -0.83
C ILE A 29 -2.87 12.70 0.67
N GLY A 30 -3.09 11.59 1.37
CA GLY A 30 -2.97 11.52 2.82
C GLY A 30 -1.67 10.81 3.21
N THR A 31 -0.89 11.34 4.15
CA THR A 31 0.31 10.64 4.63
C THR A 31 0.56 10.84 6.11
N ASN A 32 1.21 9.85 6.73
CA ASN A 32 1.70 9.92 8.10
C ASN A 32 3.25 9.84 8.17
N GLU A 33 3.93 9.95 7.03
CA GLU A 33 5.39 9.98 7.00
C GLU A 33 5.90 11.39 7.32
N ALA A 34 6.62 11.55 8.44
CA ALA A 34 7.18 12.83 8.86
C ALA A 34 8.15 13.46 7.83
N TYR A 35 8.77 12.63 6.98
CA TYR A 35 9.66 13.06 5.90
C TYR A 35 9.12 12.55 4.57
N HIS A 36 8.14 13.24 4.01
CA HIS A 36 7.55 12.90 2.72
C HIS A 36 8.08 13.77 1.59
N VAL A 37 7.95 13.27 0.35
CA VAL A 37 8.40 13.97 -0.87
C VAL A 37 7.33 14.90 -1.46
N TYR A 38 6.10 14.85 -0.94
CA TYR A 38 4.91 15.40 -1.60
C TYR A 38 4.90 16.93 -1.70
N ASP A 39 5.45 17.67 -0.73
CA ASP A 39 5.53 19.15 -0.75
C ASP A 39 6.19 19.70 -2.02
N SER A 40 7.03 18.89 -2.68
CA SER A 40 7.75 19.34 -3.87
C SER A 40 6.93 19.27 -5.16
N PHE A 41 5.79 18.56 -5.18
CA PHE A 41 5.02 18.34 -6.41
C PHE A 41 3.50 18.19 -6.24
N ILE A 42 2.97 18.14 -5.01
CA ILE A 42 1.53 18.15 -4.72
C ILE A 42 1.17 19.53 -4.16
N ILE A 43 0.07 20.10 -4.65
CA ILE A 43 -0.45 21.37 -4.12
C ILE A 43 -1.00 21.20 -2.71
N ASP A 44 -0.82 22.20 -1.85
CA ASP A 44 -1.16 22.13 -0.42
C ASP A 44 -2.62 21.72 -0.17
N GLU A 45 -3.57 22.18 -0.98
CA GLU A 45 -5.00 21.84 -0.83
C GLU A 45 -5.31 20.36 -1.08
N ARG A 46 -4.37 19.62 -1.68
CA ARG A 46 -4.47 18.19 -1.97
C ARG A 46 -3.53 17.36 -1.11
N LEU A 47 -2.89 17.94 -0.11
CA LEU A 47 -2.00 17.23 0.79
C LEU A 47 -2.54 17.28 2.22
N LEU A 48 -2.76 16.10 2.80
CA LEU A 48 -3.14 15.92 4.19
C LEU A 48 -2.04 15.11 4.90
N ALA A 49 -1.13 15.81 5.57
CA ALA A 49 -0.06 15.22 6.36
C ALA A 49 -0.38 15.33 7.85
N LEU A 50 -0.24 14.22 8.58
CA LEU A 50 -0.53 14.15 10.01
C LEU A 50 0.44 13.20 10.74
N ASP A 51 0.48 13.26 12.06
CA ASP A 51 1.31 12.34 12.85
C ASP A 51 0.72 10.91 12.89
N LEU A 52 1.57 9.92 13.16
CA LEU A 52 1.14 8.52 13.32
C LEU A 52 -0.04 8.37 14.31
N SER A 53 -0.05 9.18 15.36
CA SER A 53 -1.06 9.18 16.43
C SER A 53 -2.35 9.94 16.09
N GLU A 54 -2.39 10.71 15.02
CA GLU A 54 -3.59 11.45 14.63
C GLU A 54 -4.48 10.61 13.73
N SER A 55 -5.80 10.79 13.82
CA SER A 55 -6.73 10.15 12.87
C SER A 55 -6.90 11.02 11.64
N PHE A 56 -6.92 10.40 10.46
CA PHE A 56 -7.47 11.08 9.29
C PHE A 56 -8.94 11.41 9.54
N PRO A 57 -9.42 12.60 9.14
CA PRO A 57 -10.84 12.87 9.09
C PRO A 57 -11.52 11.90 8.12
N MET A 58 -12.84 11.75 8.26
CA MET A 58 -13.62 11.07 7.24
C MET A 58 -13.60 11.91 5.96
N ILE A 59 -13.01 11.34 4.91
CA ILE A 59 -12.90 12.02 3.62
C ILE A 59 -14.28 11.99 2.94
N PRO A 60 -14.80 13.14 2.47
CA PRO A 60 -16.01 13.20 1.66
C PRO A 60 -15.98 12.28 0.45
N ASP A 61 -17.15 11.77 0.02
CA ASP A 61 -17.23 10.81 -1.10
C ASP A 61 -16.91 11.41 -2.47
N ASP A 62 -16.99 12.74 -2.60
CA ASP A 62 -16.62 13.51 -3.77
C ASP A 62 -15.11 13.84 -3.85
N ILE A 63 -14.33 13.45 -2.84
CA ILE A 63 -12.87 13.60 -2.83
C ILE A 63 -12.22 12.23 -3.05
N ASP A 64 -11.51 12.12 -4.15
CA ASP A 64 -10.61 11.00 -4.40
C ASP A 64 -9.27 11.23 -3.68
N ILE A 65 -8.79 10.21 -2.96
CA ILE A 65 -7.57 10.30 -2.15
C ILE A 65 -6.79 8.99 -2.16
N VAL A 66 -5.46 9.11 -2.14
CA VAL A 66 -4.55 8.00 -1.86
C VAL A 66 -3.79 8.23 -0.55
N PHE A 67 -3.85 7.27 0.37
CA PHE A 67 -3.12 7.29 1.63
C PHE A 67 -1.79 6.56 1.47
N ASP A 68 -0.65 7.24 1.63
CA ASP A 68 0.69 6.65 1.74
C ASP A 68 1.07 6.52 3.21
N LEU A 69 0.98 5.30 3.75
CA LEU A 69 1.07 5.05 5.18
C LEU A 69 2.32 4.28 5.57
N ALA A 70 3.03 4.79 6.57
CA ALA A 70 4.12 4.11 7.27
C ALA A 70 3.73 3.71 8.70
N GLY A 71 4.64 2.97 9.33
CA GLY A 71 4.46 2.46 10.69
C GLY A 71 3.79 1.09 10.72
N THR A 72 3.44 0.65 11.92
CA THR A 72 2.75 -0.62 12.20
C THR A 72 1.44 -0.32 12.90
N ILE A 73 0.42 -1.14 12.67
CA ILE A 73 -0.87 -1.00 13.38
C ILE A 73 -0.67 -1.29 14.87
N SER A 74 -1.14 -0.37 15.71
CA SER A 74 -1.09 -0.40 17.16
C SER A 74 -2.18 0.50 17.75
N ASP A 75 -2.43 0.40 19.06
CA ASP A 75 -3.42 1.23 19.75
C ASP A 75 -3.14 2.73 19.63
N SER A 76 -1.90 3.14 19.37
CA SER A 76 -1.49 4.54 19.23
C SER A 76 -1.30 4.98 17.78
N SER A 77 -1.49 4.12 16.77
CA SER A 77 -1.29 4.47 15.36
C SER A 77 -2.62 4.76 14.66
N HIS A 78 -3.34 5.76 15.16
CA HIS A 78 -4.70 6.06 14.72
C HIS A 78 -4.77 6.46 13.23
N SER A 79 -3.69 7.02 12.67
CA SER A 79 -3.59 7.38 11.25
C SER A 79 -3.77 6.18 10.33
N ILE A 80 -3.18 5.04 10.69
CA ILE A 80 -3.23 3.84 9.87
C ILE A 80 -4.65 3.28 9.86
N THR A 81 -5.23 3.11 11.04
CA THR A 81 -6.57 2.52 11.19
C THR A 81 -7.65 3.39 10.57
N SER A 82 -7.62 4.71 10.80
CA SER A 82 -8.59 5.65 10.24
C SER A 82 -8.55 5.72 8.70
N ALA A 83 -7.37 5.63 8.08
CA ALA A 83 -7.25 5.53 6.63
C ALA A 83 -7.76 4.19 6.09
N ILE A 84 -7.41 3.08 6.74
CA ILE A 84 -7.84 1.73 6.31
C ILE A 84 -9.36 1.60 6.33
N ILE A 85 -10.03 2.02 7.40
CA ILE A 85 -11.48 1.80 7.58
C ILE A 85 -12.31 2.44 6.47
N GLN A 86 -11.88 3.60 5.97
CA GLN A 86 -12.60 4.34 4.95
C GLN A 86 -12.17 3.99 3.51
N SER A 87 -11.14 3.16 3.33
CA SER A 87 -10.62 2.84 2.00
C SER A 87 -11.49 1.83 1.24
N ASP A 88 -11.67 2.10 -0.06
CA ASP A 88 -12.29 1.19 -1.02
C ASP A 88 -11.32 0.06 -1.43
N LEU A 89 -10.02 0.39 -1.45
CA LEU A 89 -8.94 -0.51 -1.86
C LEU A 89 -7.70 -0.29 -0.99
N ILE A 90 -7.11 -1.37 -0.49
CA ILE A 90 -5.78 -1.36 0.11
C ILE A 90 -4.80 -2.07 -0.82
N ILE A 91 -3.77 -1.37 -1.24
CA ILE A 91 -2.65 -1.87 -2.01
C ILE A 91 -1.51 -2.24 -1.05
N VAL A 92 -1.14 -3.51 -1.02
CA VAL A 92 -0.02 -4.02 -0.21
C VAL A 92 1.14 -4.40 -1.12
N PRO A 93 2.15 -3.51 -1.31
CA PRO A 93 3.31 -3.84 -2.12
C PRO A 93 4.23 -4.82 -1.39
N ILE A 94 4.68 -5.87 -2.07
CA ILE A 94 5.58 -6.90 -1.51
C ILE A 94 6.62 -7.27 -2.57
N TYR A 95 7.89 -7.37 -2.20
CA TYR A 95 8.94 -7.86 -3.08
C TYR A 95 9.56 -9.16 -2.54
N ASN A 96 10.26 -9.90 -3.42
CA ASN A 96 10.80 -11.22 -3.09
C ASN A 96 12.08 -11.14 -2.23
N GLU A 97 11.92 -10.74 -0.97
CA GLU A 97 12.93 -10.80 0.07
C GLU A 97 12.26 -11.31 1.35
N VAL A 98 12.92 -12.21 2.09
CA VAL A 98 12.37 -12.84 3.30
C VAL A 98 11.72 -11.84 4.26
N LYS A 99 12.36 -10.70 4.54
CA LYS A 99 11.80 -9.67 5.43
C LYS A 99 10.60 -8.95 4.83
N SER A 100 10.57 -8.72 3.52
CA SER A 100 9.43 -8.09 2.84
C SER A 100 8.24 -9.05 2.77
N LEU A 101 8.47 -10.33 2.48
CA LEU A 101 7.43 -11.36 2.50
C LEU A 101 6.81 -11.48 3.89
N ALA A 102 7.63 -11.59 4.94
CA ALA A 102 7.15 -11.68 6.31
C ALA A 102 6.38 -10.41 6.74
N GLY A 103 6.91 -9.22 6.43
CA GLY A 103 6.26 -7.95 6.74
C GLY A 103 4.94 -7.75 5.98
N GLY A 104 4.89 -8.17 4.72
CA GLY A 104 3.67 -8.14 3.91
C GLY A 104 2.60 -9.09 4.43
N ILE A 105 2.97 -10.33 4.82
CA ILE A 105 2.05 -11.27 5.47
C ILE A 105 1.55 -10.71 6.81
N GLY A 106 2.42 -10.11 7.62
CA GLY A 106 2.04 -9.45 8.87
C GLY A 106 1.01 -8.35 8.63
N THR A 107 1.30 -7.46 7.68
CA THR A 107 0.40 -6.38 7.23
C THR A 107 -0.98 -6.93 6.82
N LEU A 108 -1.01 -8.00 6.02
CA LEU A 108 -2.27 -8.62 5.56
C LEU A 108 -3.08 -9.22 6.73
N ASN A 109 -2.41 -9.85 7.70
CA ASN A 109 -3.08 -10.35 8.91
C ASN A 109 -3.67 -9.18 9.72
N GLU A 110 -2.89 -8.11 9.93
CA GLU A 110 -3.36 -6.92 10.65
C GLU A 110 -4.60 -6.31 9.99
N ILE A 111 -4.56 -6.09 8.67
CA ILE A 111 -5.70 -5.59 7.89
C ILE A 111 -6.91 -6.51 8.05
N SER A 112 -6.72 -7.85 7.97
CA SER A 112 -7.81 -8.82 8.08
C SER A 112 -8.50 -8.84 9.46
N ASN A 113 -7.83 -8.31 10.48
CA ASN A 113 -8.35 -8.20 11.84
C ASN A 113 -9.05 -6.87 12.13
N ILE A 114 -9.20 -5.97 11.14
CA ILE A 114 -9.94 -4.71 11.28
C ILE A 114 -11.39 -4.95 10.81
N PRO A 115 -12.36 -5.17 11.72
CA PRO A 115 -13.72 -5.57 11.35
C PRO A 115 -14.49 -4.48 10.59
N GLU A 116 -14.14 -3.21 10.77
CA GLU A 116 -14.77 -2.06 10.12
C GLU A 116 -14.34 -1.90 8.66
N PHE A 117 -13.20 -2.45 8.25
CA PHE A 117 -12.74 -2.38 6.86
C PHE A 117 -13.62 -3.26 5.97
N LYS A 118 -14.22 -2.65 4.93
CA LYS A 118 -15.11 -3.31 3.96
C LYS A 118 -14.60 -3.29 2.51
N GLY A 119 -13.45 -2.67 2.28
CA GLY A 119 -12.85 -2.56 0.95
C GLY A 119 -12.20 -3.85 0.47
N LYS A 120 -11.47 -3.75 -0.65
CA LYS A 120 -10.69 -4.85 -1.23
C LYS A 120 -9.23 -4.73 -0.85
N VAL A 121 -8.52 -5.85 -0.85
CA VAL A 121 -7.06 -5.87 -0.72
C VAL A 121 -6.45 -6.35 -2.03
N LEU A 122 -5.51 -5.58 -2.56
CA LEU A 122 -4.69 -5.91 -3.72
C LEU A 122 -3.23 -6.00 -3.29
N VAL A 123 -2.64 -7.17 -3.39
CA VAL A 123 -1.19 -7.32 -3.20
C VAL A 123 -0.49 -7.08 -4.53
N VAL A 124 0.52 -6.21 -4.52
CA VAL A 124 1.29 -5.86 -5.72
C VAL A 124 2.72 -6.39 -5.56
N ALA A 125 3.13 -7.29 -6.45
CA ALA A 125 4.50 -7.78 -6.47
C ALA A 125 5.43 -6.70 -7.05
N THR A 126 6.28 -6.10 -6.22
CA THR A 126 7.18 -5.01 -6.60
C THR A 126 8.63 -5.49 -6.73
N LYS A 127 9.48 -4.64 -7.32
CA LYS A 127 10.92 -4.87 -7.50
C LYS A 127 11.27 -6.22 -8.15
N LEU A 128 10.41 -6.70 -9.03
CA LEU A 128 10.64 -7.95 -9.75
C LEU A 128 11.94 -7.83 -10.55
N SER A 129 12.82 -8.77 -10.33
CA SER A 129 14.08 -8.91 -11.04
C SER A 129 14.04 -10.18 -11.87
N LYS A 130 14.76 -10.17 -13.01
CA LYS A 130 14.90 -11.35 -13.85
C LYS A 130 16.20 -12.06 -13.49
N GLU A 131 16.10 -13.26 -12.94
CA GLU A 131 17.25 -14.08 -12.60
C GLU A 131 17.89 -14.69 -13.85
N ARG A 132 19.17 -15.06 -13.76
CA ARG A 132 19.97 -15.56 -14.90
C ARG A 132 19.36 -16.77 -15.62
N LYS A 133 18.56 -17.59 -14.93
CA LYS A 133 17.97 -18.83 -15.48
C LYS A 133 16.54 -18.64 -15.98
N GLU A 134 16.02 -17.42 -15.98
CA GLU A 134 14.63 -17.16 -16.35
C GLU A 134 14.48 -16.76 -17.81
N HIS A 135 13.54 -17.41 -18.49
CA HIS A 135 13.22 -17.17 -19.89
C HIS A 135 11.76 -16.78 -20.04
N PHE A 136 11.50 -15.47 -20.08
CA PHE A 136 10.20 -14.88 -20.38
C PHE A 136 10.37 -13.51 -21.06
N LYS A 137 9.36 -13.09 -21.82
CA LYS A 137 9.31 -11.82 -22.55
C LYS A 137 8.88 -10.66 -21.64
N LYS A 138 9.13 -9.43 -22.07
CA LYS A 138 8.61 -8.22 -21.41
C LYS A 138 7.07 -8.34 -21.29
N GLY A 139 6.54 -8.10 -20.10
CA GLY A 139 5.10 -8.25 -19.80
C GLY A 139 4.71 -9.61 -19.21
N GLU A 140 5.59 -10.62 -19.28
CA GLU A 140 5.33 -11.95 -18.72
C GLU A 140 5.91 -12.11 -17.30
N TRP A 141 5.92 -11.02 -16.52
CA TRP A 141 6.51 -10.99 -15.18
C TRP A 141 5.85 -11.96 -14.20
N HIS A 142 4.61 -12.39 -14.45
CA HIS A 142 3.96 -13.46 -13.70
C HIS A 142 4.71 -14.81 -13.77
N LYS A 143 5.60 -14.99 -14.74
CA LYS A 143 6.44 -16.18 -14.89
C LYS A 143 7.70 -16.13 -14.02
N SER A 144 8.06 -14.98 -13.45
CA SER A 144 9.28 -14.86 -12.66
C SER A 144 9.16 -15.60 -11.32
N ASN A 145 10.29 -16.08 -10.81
CA ASN A 145 10.44 -16.66 -9.48
C ASN A 145 10.05 -15.63 -8.43
N ASP A 146 10.46 -14.36 -8.59
CA ASP A 146 10.05 -13.29 -7.69
C ASP A 146 8.54 -13.18 -7.56
N TYR A 147 7.81 -13.15 -8.69
CA TYR A 147 6.35 -13.09 -8.68
C TYR A 147 5.73 -14.33 -8.04
N LYS A 148 6.21 -15.52 -8.42
CA LYS A 148 5.72 -16.79 -7.88
C LYS A 148 5.94 -16.90 -6.38
N ASN A 149 7.06 -16.39 -5.86
CA ASN A 149 7.36 -16.39 -4.44
C ASN A 149 6.45 -15.45 -3.66
N VAL A 150 6.19 -14.24 -4.18
CA VAL A 150 5.20 -13.31 -3.59
C VAL A 150 3.80 -13.92 -3.63
N LEU A 151 3.40 -14.54 -4.75
CA LEU A 151 2.12 -15.22 -4.89
C LEU A 151 1.99 -16.39 -3.89
N ALA A 152 3.04 -17.21 -3.75
CA ALA A 152 3.05 -18.32 -2.80
C ALA A 152 2.94 -17.85 -1.35
N ALA A 153 3.65 -16.77 -0.99
CA ALA A 153 3.63 -16.17 0.35
C ALA A 153 2.24 -15.65 0.73
N GLY A 154 1.52 -15.03 -0.21
CA GLY A 154 0.17 -14.53 0.00
C GLY A 154 -0.93 -15.58 -0.12
N SER A 155 -0.61 -16.87 -0.37
CA SER A 155 -1.54 -17.92 -0.80
C SER A 155 -2.85 -18.01 -0.01
N LYS A 156 -2.80 -17.73 1.30
CA LYS A 156 -3.94 -17.74 2.22
C LYS A 156 -4.89 -16.53 2.07
N PHE A 157 -4.42 -15.43 1.49
CA PHE A 157 -5.16 -14.16 1.36
C PHE A 157 -5.73 -13.93 -0.03
N TRP A 158 -5.31 -14.70 -1.05
CA TRP A 158 -5.87 -14.55 -2.38
C TRP A 158 -7.25 -15.21 -2.44
N VAL A 159 -8.30 -14.39 -2.50
CA VAL A 159 -9.53 -14.84 -3.14
C VAL A 159 -9.20 -14.93 -4.63
N ARG A 160 -9.29 -16.14 -5.20
CA ARG A 160 -9.21 -16.33 -6.65
C ARG A 160 -10.32 -15.50 -7.29
N LEU A 161 -9.96 -14.37 -7.89
CA LEU A 161 -10.80 -13.64 -8.82
C LEU A 161 -10.93 -14.45 -10.12
#